data_AF-X1MAG5-F1
#
_entry.id   AF-X1MAG5-F1
#
_cell.length_a   1.000
_cell.length_b   1.000
_cell.length_c   1.000
_cell.angle_alpha   90.00
_cell.angle_beta   90.00
_cell.angle_gamma   90.00
#
_symmetry.space_group_name_H-M   'P 1'
#
loop_
_entity.id
_entity.type
_entity.pdbx_description
1 polymer ?
#
loop_
_entity_poly.entity_id
_entity_poly.type
_entity_poly.pdbx_seq_one_letter_code
_entity_poly.pdbx_strand_id
1 'polypeptide(L)'
;EKHFTLNKSLSGPDHFYALEPDELKQMVTAIKEVEKMPGSKKIKPTVSEIHEREWRRAIYAACDIPEGTVITKDMLIIVRPSPKGSLAPKYLKELLGKKIRKDIEKGEFFKKEMVDLP
;
A
#
# COMPACT_ATOMS: atom_id res chain seq x y z
N GLU A 1 -12.77 -4.88 -26.00
CA GLU A 1 -12.73 -5.34 -27.39
C GLU A 1 -11.90 -6.63 -27.45
N LYS A 2 -12.32 -7.64 -28.22
CA LYS A 2 -11.63 -8.92 -28.35
C LYS A 2 -11.89 -9.51 -29.73
N HIS A 3 -10.88 -10.13 -30.34
CA HIS A 3 -11.01 -10.79 -31.65
C HIS A 3 -11.93 -12.00 -31.55
N PHE A 4 -12.75 -12.23 -32.58
CA PHE A 4 -13.72 -13.31 -32.65
C PHE A 4 -13.55 -14.07 -33.97
N THR A 5 -13.74 -15.38 -33.93
CA THR A 5 -13.70 -16.25 -35.09
C THR A 5 -14.73 -17.38 -34.97
N LEU A 6 -15.13 -17.94 -36.11
CA LEU A 6 -15.96 -19.16 -36.12
C LEU A 6 -15.12 -20.41 -35.85
N ASN A 7 -13.83 -20.38 -36.18
CA ASN A 7 -12.90 -21.47 -35.98
C ASN A 7 -11.45 -20.95 -36.01
N LYS A 8 -10.67 -21.24 -34.97
CA LYS A 8 -9.27 -20.81 -34.80
C LYS A 8 -8.31 -21.42 -35.82
N SER A 9 -8.70 -22.55 -36.43
CA SER A 9 -7.91 -23.28 -37.43
C SER A 9 -8.04 -22.70 -38.83
N LEU A 10 -8.90 -21.70 -39.04
CA LEU A 10 -9.02 -21.03 -40.33
C LEU A 10 -7.74 -20.26 -40.67
N SER A 11 -7.45 -20.18 -41.97
CA SER A 11 -6.30 -19.44 -42.47
C SER A 11 -6.46 -17.95 -42.22
N GLY A 12 -5.39 -17.30 -41.78
CA GLY A 12 -5.32 -15.87 -41.59
C GLY A 12 -4.64 -15.52 -40.27
N PRO A 13 -4.07 -14.32 -40.16
CA PRO A 13 -3.24 -13.96 -39.02
C PRO A 13 -4.03 -13.93 -37.71
N ASP A 14 -5.32 -13.64 -37.75
CA ASP A 14 -6.10 -13.30 -36.55
C ASP A 14 -6.89 -14.48 -35.97
N HIS A 15 -7.00 -15.58 -36.70
CA HIS A 15 -7.86 -16.71 -36.30
C HIS A 15 -7.31 -17.45 -35.08
N PHE A 16 -5.99 -17.70 -35.01
CA PHE A 16 -5.42 -18.60 -33.99
C PHE A 16 -5.52 -18.06 -32.54
N TYR A 17 -5.69 -16.75 -32.36
CA TYR A 17 -5.79 -16.09 -31.05
C TYR A 17 -7.14 -15.40 -30.77
N ALA A 18 -8.06 -15.45 -31.73
CA ALA A 18 -9.44 -14.98 -31.57
C ALA A 18 -10.27 -15.95 -30.70
N LEU A 19 -11.39 -15.48 -30.15
CA LEU A 19 -12.34 -16.33 -29.43
C LEU A 19 -13.28 -17.04 -30.39
N GLU A 20 -13.55 -18.32 -30.12
CA GLU A 20 -14.62 -19.07 -30.77
C GLU A 20 -15.99 -18.80 -30.14
N PRO A 21 -17.11 -19.21 -30.77
CA PRO A 21 -18.47 -18.93 -30.28
C PRO A 21 -18.71 -19.28 -28.80
N ASP A 22 -18.25 -20.46 -28.36
CA ASP A 22 -18.44 -20.90 -26.98
C ASP A 22 -17.59 -20.08 -25.99
N GLU A 23 -16.37 -19.72 -26.38
CA GLU A 23 -15.47 -18.91 -25.55
C GLU A 23 -15.96 -17.46 -25.44
N LEU A 24 -16.47 -16.90 -26.54
CA LEU A 24 -17.11 -15.58 -26.51
C LEU A 24 -18.35 -15.60 -25.62
N LYS A 25 -19.17 -16.66 -25.71
CA LYS A 25 -20.34 -16.83 -24.85
C LYS A 25 -19.96 -16.93 -23.37
N GLN A 26 -18.89 -17.65 -23.05
CA GLN A 26 -18.34 -17.73 -21.68
C GLN A 26 -17.88 -16.35 -21.20
N MET A 27 -17.11 -15.62 -22.02
CA MET A 27 -16.64 -14.27 -21.68
C MET A 27 -17.80 -13.30 -21.44
N VAL A 28 -18.81 -13.30 -22.31
CA VAL A 28 -20.00 -12.44 -22.16
C VAL A 28 -20.80 -12.81 -20.91
N THR A 29 -20.91 -14.10 -20.60
CA THR A 29 -21.59 -14.56 -19.37
C THR A 29 -20.85 -14.06 -18.13
N ALA A 30 -19.53 -14.26 -18.07
CA ALA A 30 -18.70 -13.82 -16.96
C ALA A 30 -18.74 -12.29 -16.78
N ILE A 31 -18.70 -11.50 -17.86
CA ILE A 31 -18.82 -10.04 -17.79
C ILE A 31 -20.17 -9.65 -17.17
N LYS A 32 -21.28 -10.24 -17.64
CA LYS A 32 -22.62 -9.94 -17.12
C LYS A 32 -22.78 -10.34 -15.64
N GLU A 33 -22.09 -11.39 -15.20
CA GLU A 33 -22.06 -11.76 -13.79
C GLU A 33 -21.32 -10.72 -12.96
N VAL A 34 -20.14 -10.29 -13.40
CA VAL A 34 -19.35 -9.23 -12.74
C VAL A 34 -20.11 -7.90 -12.69
N GLU A 35 -20.82 -7.53 -13.76
CA GLU A 35 -21.64 -6.30 -13.79
C GLU A 35 -22.77 -6.30 -12.75
N LYS A 36 -23.30 -7.49 -12.41
CA LYS A 36 -24.35 -7.64 -11.38
C LYS A 36 -23.78 -7.68 -9.96
N MET A 37 -22.47 -7.85 -9.79
CA MET A 37 -21.88 -7.90 -8.46
C MET A 37 -22.00 -6.54 -7.76
N PRO A 38 -22.46 -6.49 -6.49
CA PRO A 38 -22.53 -5.25 -5.73
C PRO A 38 -21.12 -4.79 -5.35
N GLY A 39 -20.47 -4.06 -6.25
CA GLY A 39 -19.20 -3.38 -6.00
C GLY A 39 -19.39 -2.06 -5.24
N SER A 40 -18.27 -1.47 -4.79
CA SER A 40 -18.26 -0.11 -4.24
C SER A 40 -17.38 0.79 -5.09
N LYS A 41 -17.86 2.00 -5.41
CA LYS A 41 -17.00 3.06 -5.98
C LYS A 41 -15.98 3.59 -4.97
N LYS A 42 -16.12 3.27 -3.68
CA LYS A 42 -15.20 3.72 -2.63
C LYS A 42 -14.06 2.73 -2.50
N ILE A 43 -12.85 3.14 -2.90
CA ILE A 43 -11.63 2.38 -2.65
C ILE A 43 -11.32 2.45 -1.16
N LYS A 44 -11.46 1.33 -0.46
CA LYS A 44 -11.17 1.19 0.96
C LYS A 44 -10.54 -0.17 1.20
N PRO A 45 -9.60 -0.27 2.17
CA PRO A 45 -9.09 -1.57 2.55
C PRO A 45 -10.22 -2.40 3.16
N THR A 46 -10.21 -3.68 2.82
CA THR A 46 -10.95 -4.74 3.50
C THR A 46 -10.49 -4.91 4.94
N VAL A 47 -11.25 -5.66 5.74
CA VAL A 47 -10.90 -5.93 7.14
C VAL A 47 -9.57 -6.66 7.26
N SER A 48 -9.25 -7.58 6.34
CA SER A 48 -7.95 -8.26 6.28
C SER A 48 -6.82 -7.28 5.95
N GLU A 49 -7.00 -6.42 4.95
CA GLU A 49 -5.99 -5.41 4.56
C GLU A 49 -5.74 -4.34 5.63
N ILE A 50 -6.70 -4.11 6.54
CA ILE A 50 -6.49 -3.21 7.69
C ILE A 50 -5.42 -3.79 8.63
N HIS A 51 -5.41 -5.10 8.87
CA HIS A 51 -4.39 -5.74 9.71
C HIS A 51 -3.00 -5.68 9.07
N GLU A 52 -2.91 -5.68 7.73
CA GLU A 52 -1.63 -5.51 7.03
C GLU A 52 -0.98 -4.13 7.24
N ARG A 53 -1.70 -3.17 7.83
CA ARG A 53 -1.12 -1.86 8.17
C ARG A 53 0.05 -1.97 9.14
N GLU A 54 0.06 -2.99 10.00
CA GLU A 54 1.18 -3.25 10.92
C GLU A 54 2.47 -3.60 10.18
N TRP A 55 2.39 -4.09 8.94
CA TRP A 55 3.55 -4.39 8.11
C TRP A 55 3.98 -3.22 7.23
N ARG A 56 3.39 -2.03 7.40
CA ARG A 56 3.87 -0.82 6.74
C ARG A 56 5.16 -0.35 7.39
N ARG A 57 5.83 0.57 6.70
CA ARG A 57 7.01 1.25 7.22
C ARG A 57 6.61 2.30 8.24
N ALA A 58 7.40 2.45 9.30
CA ALA A 58 7.34 3.55 10.26
C ALA A 58 8.74 4.14 10.50
N ILE A 59 8.78 5.26 11.21
CA ILE A 59 10.01 5.99 11.56
C ILE A 59 10.52 5.47 12.90
N TYR A 60 11.80 5.08 12.92
CA TYR A 60 12.50 4.52 14.07
C TYR A 60 13.80 5.29 14.33
N ALA A 61 14.30 5.21 15.57
CA ALA A 61 15.57 5.81 15.94
C ALA A 61 16.75 4.94 15.48
N ALA A 62 17.70 5.56 14.77
CA ALA A 62 18.92 4.91 14.29
C ALA A 62 19.98 4.74 15.39
N CYS A 63 19.87 5.57 16.43
CA CYS A 63 20.74 5.67 17.60
C CYS A 63 19.91 6.07 18.82
N ASP A 64 20.52 6.09 19.99
CA ASP A 64 19.89 6.68 21.17
C ASP A 64 19.81 8.20 20.99
N ILE A 65 18.69 8.80 21.40
CA ILE A 65 18.39 10.22 21.22
C ILE A 65 17.91 10.79 22.56
N PRO A 66 18.77 11.54 23.27
CA PRO A 66 18.39 12.15 24.55
C PRO A 66 17.30 13.21 24.43
N GLU A 67 16.55 13.42 25.50
CA GLU A 67 15.61 14.52 25.66
C GLU A 67 16.29 15.86 25.34
N GLY A 68 15.57 16.74 24.65
CA GLY A 68 16.07 18.03 24.24
C GLY A 68 16.95 18.00 22.98
N THR A 69 17.24 16.82 22.42
CA THR A 69 18.01 16.74 21.16
C THR A 69 17.18 17.24 19.98
N VAL A 70 17.83 17.99 19.07
CA VAL A 70 17.22 18.39 17.80
C VAL A 70 17.39 17.26 16.79
N ILE A 71 16.29 16.78 16.22
CA ILE A 71 16.27 15.64 15.31
C ILE A 71 16.98 15.98 13.99
N THR A 72 17.96 15.17 13.63
CA THR A 72 18.61 15.18 12.31
C THR A 72 18.22 13.95 11.49
N LYS A 73 18.56 13.94 10.20
CA LYS A 73 18.17 12.88 9.27
C LYS A 73 18.84 11.53 9.57
N ASP A 74 20.09 11.59 10.00
CA ASP A 74 20.94 10.45 10.36
C ASP A 74 20.49 9.72 11.63
N MET A 75 19.72 10.40 12.51
CA MET A 75 19.09 9.79 13.68
C MET A 75 17.84 8.97 13.34
N LEU A 76 17.35 9.03 12.09
CA LEU A 76 16.09 8.41 11.68
C LEU A 76 16.32 7.29 10.67
N ILE A 77 15.67 6.15 10.90
CA ILE A 77 15.57 5.05 9.93
C ILE A 77 14.11 4.74 9.64
N ILE A 78 13.85 4.20 8.44
CA ILE A 78 12.51 3.81 8.00
C ILE A 78 12.48 2.30 7.82
N VAL A 79 11.83 1.60 8.75
CA VAL A 79 11.78 0.14 8.78
C VAL A 79 10.35 -0.34 9.08
N ARG A 80 10.14 -1.65 8.95
CA ARG A 80 8.92 -2.34 9.41
C ARG A 80 9.20 -2.97 10.79
N PRO A 81 8.19 -3.24 11.62
CA PRO A 81 6.76 -3.01 11.41
C PRO A 81 6.35 -1.53 11.61
N SER A 82 5.06 -1.24 11.54
CA SER A 82 4.43 0.04 11.90
C SER A 82 3.43 -0.20 13.04
N PRO A 83 3.90 -0.38 14.29
CA PRO A 83 3.03 -0.60 15.44
C PRO A 83 2.02 0.53 15.63
N LYS A 84 0.93 0.26 16.35
CA LYS A 84 -0.09 1.28 16.66
C LYS A 84 0.53 2.48 17.36
N GLY A 85 0.31 3.67 16.80
CA GLY A 85 0.83 4.94 17.33
C GLY A 85 2.21 5.34 16.78
N SER A 86 2.88 4.47 16.02
CA SER A 86 4.12 4.83 15.33
C SER A 86 3.89 5.87 14.23
N LEU A 87 4.88 6.73 14.01
CA LEU A 87 4.83 7.73 12.96
C LEU A 87 5.14 7.11 11.60
N ALA A 88 4.23 7.35 10.65
CA ALA A 88 4.42 6.97 9.26
C ALA A 88 5.50 7.83 8.58
N PRO A 89 6.20 7.31 7.54
CA PRO A 89 7.27 8.02 6.83
C PRO A 89 6.91 9.39 6.26
N LYS A 90 5.61 9.66 6.04
CA LYS A 90 5.14 10.97 5.58
C LYS A 90 5.50 12.11 6.54
N TYR A 91 5.64 11.82 7.84
CA TYR A 91 6.00 12.80 8.87
C TYR A 91 7.51 13.06 8.96
N LEU A 92 8.35 12.38 8.18
CA LEU A 92 9.80 12.49 8.27
C LEU A 92 10.26 13.95 8.13
N LYS A 93 9.71 14.68 7.17
CA LYS A 93 10.04 16.10 6.96
C LYS A 93 9.63 17.00 8.11
N GLU A 94 8.52 16.68 8.77
CA GLU A 94 7.98 17.46 9.90
C GLU A 94 8.75 17.22 11.19
N LEU A 95 9.43 16.07 11.32
CA LEU A 95 10.28 15.73 12.45
C LEU A 95 11.64 16.44 12.40
N LEU A 96 12.20 16.64 11.21
CA LEU A 96 13.53 17.25 11.08
C LEU A 96 13.56 18.65 11.68
N GLY A 97 14.55 18.92 12.54
CA GLY A 97 14.69 20.19 13.24
C GLY A 97 13.78 20.36 14.45
N LYS A 98 12.94 19.37 14.80
CA LYS A 98 12.16 19.39 16.04
C LYS A 98 12.99 18.92 17.22
N LYS A 99 12.60 19.38 18.41
CA LYS A 99 13.21 18.97 19.68
C LYS A 99 12.46 17.78 20.27
N ILE A 100 13.21 16.81 20.75
CA ILE A 100 12.67 15.64 21.46
C ILE A 100 12.25 16.01 22.89
N ARG A 101 11.11 15.46 23.34
CA ARG A 101 10.54 15.70 24.68
C ARG A 101 10.83 14.59 25.71
N LYS A 102 11.44 13.49 25.29
CA LYS A 102 11.79 12.36 26.16
C LYS A 102 12.90 11.55 25.51
N ASP A 103 13.71 10.85 26.28
CA ASP A 103 14.70 9.93 25.70
C ASP A 103 14.04 8.90 24.77
N ILE A 104 14.70 8.61 23.66
CA ILE A 104 14.32 7.57 22.68
C ILE A 104 15.51 6.65 22.49
N GLU A 105 15.30 5.35 22.69
CA GLU A 105 16.35 4.35 22.50
C GLU A 105 16.50 3.95 21.03
N LYS A 106 17.70 3.52 20.64
CA LYS A 106 17.95 2.96 19.31
C LYS A 106 16.98 1.81 19.02
N GLY A 107 16.30 1.88 17.88
CA GLY A 107 15.31 0.89 17.49
C GLY A 107 13.92 1.08 18.12
N GLU A 108 13.71 2.13 18.91
CA GLU A 108 12.36 2.57 19.29
C GLU A 108 11.70 3.34 18.13
N PHE A 109 10.39 3.17 17.97
CA PHE A 109 9.61 3.90 16.96
C PHE A 109 9.14 5.25 17.50
N PHE A 110 9.12 6.25 16.63
CA PHE A 110 8.64 7.58 17.00
C PHE A 110 7.12 7.60 17.17
N LYS A 111 6.65 8.32 18.19
CA LYS A 111 5.24 8.65 18.42
C LYS A 111 5.03 10.15 18.40
N LYS A 112 3.80 10.59 18.09
CA LYS A 112 3.46 12.02 18.03
C LYS A 112 3.71 12.75 19.37
N GLU A 113 3.49 12.10 20.50
CA GLU A 113 3.68 12.68 21.84
C GLU A 113 5.15 12.99 22.20
N MET A 114 6.11 12.37 21.50
CA MET A 114 7.54 12.54 21.77
C MET A 114 8.11 13.84 21.18
N VAL A 115 7.35 14.49 20.29
CA VAL A 115 7.82 15.60 19.45
C VAL A 115 6.70 16.63 19.30
N ASP A 116 7.02 17.92 19.24
CA ASP A 116 6.05 19.00 18.96
C ASP A 116 5.54 18.96 17.51
N LEU A 117 4.80 17.92 17.16
CA LEU A 117 4.06 17.81 15.91
C LEU A 117 2.66 18.43 16.10
N PRO A 118 2.21 19.30 15.18
CA PRO A 118 0.85 19.85 15.21
C PRO A 118 -0.20 18.73 15.15
#